data_AF-A0A2D5ZJT9-F1
#
_entry.id   AF-A0A2D5ZJT9-F1
#
_cell.length_a   1.000
_cell.length_b   1.000
_cell.length_c   1.000
_cell.angle_alpha   90.00
_cell.angle_beta   90.00
_cell.angle_gamma   90.00
#
_symmetry.space_group_name_H-M   'P 1'
#
loop_
_entity.id
_entity.type
_entity.pdbx_description
1 polymer ?
#
loop_
_entity_poly.entity_id
_entity_poly.type
_entity_poly.pdbx_seq_one_letter_code
_entity_poly.pdbx_strand_id
1 'polypeptide(L)'
;MIENCLVTDNVSEIGGLGYATGFHVQSRFHQCTSTRNLCTSGGALVLDTAPASTGATLRNCIFWNDVPAEISIIRGSIVVSHSDVGGGWPGEGNIDTDPGFFTLAGFPEYPGLSSPCIDGGDPLISDGIWDSDSRWPDWFPNGERSDMGAWGGPGNLRWIP
;
A
#
# COMPACT_ATOMS: atom_id res chain seq x y z
N MET A 1 -8.31 3.47 11.01
CA MET A 1 -7.91 3.79 9.62
C MET A 1 -6.43 4.09 9.66
N ILE A 2 -5.67 3.52 8.74
CA ILE A 2 -4.23 3.73 8.55
C ILE A 2 -4.07 4.30 7.14
N GLU A 3 -3.38 5.41 7.02
CA GLU A 3 -3.20 6.13 5.76
C GLU A 3 -1.78 6.70 5.62
N ASN A 4 -1.25 6.72 4.39
CA ASN A 4 0.07 7.31 4.07
C ASN A 4 1.20 6.80 4.98
N CYS A 5 1.19 5.49 5.27
CA CYS A 5 2.16 4.84 6.13
C CYS A 5 3.11 3.95 5.33
N LEU A 6 4.40 4.04 5.65
CA LEU A 6 5.44 3.13 5.21
C LEU A 6 5.84 2.23 6.38
N VAL A 7 5.71 0.91 6.20
CA VAL A 7 6.10 -0.09 7.19
C VAL A 7 7.05 -1.08 6.53
N THR A 8 8.33 -0.93 6.82
CA THR A 8 9.38 -1.69 6.14
C THR A 8 10.40 -2.27 7.10
N ASP A 9 10.98 -3.42 6.72
CA ASP A 9 12.13 -4.04 7.37
C ASP A 9 11.91 -4.38 8.86
N ASN A 10 10.66 -4.65 9.27
CA ASN A 10 10.34 -5.06 10.63
C ASN A 10 10.49 -6.57 10.82
N VAL A 11 10.84 -6.98 12.03
CA VAL A 11 10.78 -8.37 12.47
C VAL A 11 9.75 -8.48 13.59
N SER A 12 8.70 -9.27 13.39
CA SER A 12 7.64 -9.44 14.38
C SER A 12 7.12 -10.88 14.42
N GLU A 13 6.27 -11.20 15.39
CA GLU A 13 5.63 -12.51 15.43
C GLU A 13 4.49 -12.60 14.40
N ILE A 14 3.67 -11.55 14.29
CA ILE A 14 2.44 -11.52 13.51
C ILE A 14 2.28 -10.15 12.87
N GLY A 15 2.07 -10.11 11.54
CA GLY A 15 1.66 -8.92 10.77
C GLY A 15 2.59 -7.72 10.90
N GLY A 16 3.46 -7.50 9.91
CA GLY A 16 4.38 -6.36 9.88
C GLY A 16 3.66 -5.01 9.90
N LEU A 17 2.67 -4.83 9.03
CA LEU A 17 1.82 -3.63 8.99
C LEU A 17 0.69 -3.70 10.01
N GLY A 18 0.06 -4.87 10.19
CA GLY A 18 -1.02 -4.96 11.15
C GLY A 18 -1.62 -6.35 11.38
N TYR A 19 -2.28 -6.45 12.53
CA TYR A 19 -3.07 -7.62 12.91
C TYR A 19 -4.49 -7.19 13.29
N ALA A 20 -5.46 -7.54 12.45
CA ALA A 20 -6.87 -7.27 12.69
C ALA A 20 -7.49 -8.47 13.42
N THR A 21 -7.92 -8.27 14.68
CA THR A 21 -8.52 -9.33 15.50
C THR A 21 -9.74 -8.84 16.29
N GLY A 22 -10.70 -9.73 16.52
CA GLY A 22 -11.88 -9.49 17.36
C GLY A 22 -13.20 -9.35 16.58
N PHE A 23 -14.19 -8.74 17.24
CA PHE A 23 -15.55 -8.53 16.74
C PHE A 23 -15.77 -7.07 16.32
N HIS A 24 -16.45 -6.86 15.19
CA HIS A 24 -16.81 -5.53 14.65
C HIS A 24 -15.62 -4.63 14.27
N VAL A 25 -14.51 -5.23 13.86
CA VAL A 25 -13.35 -4.53 13.28
C VAL A 25 -13.62 -4.06 11.83
N GLN A 26 -13.37 -2.77 11.58
CA GLN A 26 -13.30 -2.24 10.22
C GLN A 26 -11.94 -1.60 10.01
N SER A 27 -10.96 -2.42 9.62
CA SER A 27 -9.63 -1.94 9.32
C SER A 27 -9.61 -1.38 7.91
N ARG A 28 -9.17 -0.14 7.76
CA ARG A 28 -9.05 0.51 6.46
C ARG A 28 -7.61 0.96 6.27
N PHE A 29 -7.01 0.49 5.19
CA PHE A 29 -5.65 0.79 4.78
C PHE A 29 -5.70 1.50 3.43
N HIS A 30 -5.15 2.70 3.40
CA HIS A 30 -5.27 3.63 2.28
C HIS A 30 -3.89 4.21 1.98
N GLN A 31 -3.40 4.13 0.75
CA GLN A 31 -2.09 4.71 0.41
C GLN A 31 -1.00 4.26 1.39
N CYS A 32 -0.83 2.95 1.60
CA CYS A 32 0.17 2.40 2.51
C CYS A 32 1.15 1.52 1.74
N THR A 33 2.41 1.54 2.13
CA THR A 33 3.43 0.61 1.64
C THR A 33 3.86 -0.30 2.78
N SER A 34 3.76 -1.61 2.57
CA SER A 34 4.34 -2.64 3.43
C SER A 34 5.34 -3.43 2.60
N THR A 35 6.57 -3.56 3.08
CA THR A 35 7.58 -4.33 2.35
C THR A 35 8.69 -4.85 3.24
N ARG A 36 9.24 -6.01 2.89
CA ARG A 36 10.40 -6.63 3.57
C ARG A 36 10.21 -6.84 5.06
N ASN A 37 8.97 -6.97 5.52
CA ASN A 37 8.69 -7.38 6.89
C ASN A 37 8.85 -8.90 7.00
N LEU A 38 9.56 -9.33 8.04
CA LEU A 38 9.82 -10.73 8.33
C LEU A 38 9.05 -11.14 9.58
N CYS A 39 7.94 -11.85 9.36
CA CYS A 39 7.05 -12.31 10.42
C CYS A 39 7.05 -13.84 10.50
N THR A 40 6.63 -14.37 11.64
CA THR A 40 6.35 -15.82 11.77
C THR A 40 5.02 -16.17 11.09
N SER A 41 4.02 -15.30 11.18
CA SER A 41 2.69 -15.48 10.58
C SER A 41 2.18 -14.19 9.95
N GLY A 42 1.95 -14.20 8.64
CA GLY A 42 1.55 -13.06 7.81
C GLY A 42 2.54 -11.88 7.85
N GLY A 43 3.16 -11.60 6.71
CA GLY A 43 4.21 -10.61 6.55
C GLY A 43 3.69 -9.17 6.60
N ALA A 44 2.66 -8.82 5.83
CA ALA A 44 2.08 -7.46 5.89
C ALA A 44 0.89 -7.42 6.86
N LEU A 45 -0.20 -8.12 6.48
CA LEU A 45 -1.49 -8.01 7.16
C LEU A 45 -2.03 -9.39 7.53
N VAL A 46 -2.41 -9.55 8.80
CA VAL A 46 -3.12 -10.73 9.30
C VAL A 46 -4.56 -10.38 9.65
N LEU A 47 -5.51 -11.18 9.17
CA LEU A 47 -6.92 -11.11 9.53
C LEU A 47 -7.34 -12.35 10.33
N ASP A 48 -7.69 -12.14 11.59
CA ASP A 48 -8.35 -13.13 12.46
C ASP A 48 -9.59 -12.52 13.11
N THR A 49 -10.61 -12.31 12.29
CA THR A 49 -11.81 -11.58 12.66
C THR A 49 -13.09 -12.40 12.59
N ALA A 50 -14.11 -12.00 13.37
CA ALA A 50 -15.37 -12.74 13.42
C ALA A 50 -16.12 -12.72 12.06
N PRO A 51 -16.75 -13.84 11.63
CA PRO A 51 -17.18 -14.01 10.23
C PRO A 51 -18.31 -13.09 9.72
N ALA A 52 -19.10 -12.47 10.61
CA ALA A 52 -20.43 -11.96 10.25
C ALA A 52 -20.58 -10.42 10.26
N SER A 53 -19.56 -9.66 10.64
CA SER A 53 -19.69 -8.19 10.75
C SER A 53 -18.36 -7.43 10.70
N THR A 54 -17.30 -8.10 10.23
CA THR A 54 -15.93 -7.66 10.40
C THR A 54 -15.15 -7.87 9.11
N GLY A 55 -14.37 -6.87 8.69
CA GLY A 55 -13.57 -6.97 7.46
C GLY A 55 -12.52 -5.88 7.36
N ALA A 56 -11.59 -6.05 6.42
CA ALA A 56 -10.65 -5.00 6.06
C ALA A 56 -10.89 -4.50 4.63
N THR A 57 -10.51 -3.25 4.38
CA THR A 57 -10.38 -2.70 3.03
C THR A 57 -8.94 -2.24 2.82
N LEU A 58 -8.38 -2.62 1.69
CA LEU A 58 -7.06 -2.21 1.22
C LEU A 58 -7.24 -1.48 -0.11
N ARG A 59 -6.82 -0.22 -0.17
CA ARG A 59 -6.95 0.58 -1.40
C ARG A 59 -5.72 1.44 -1.65
N ASN A 60 -5.25 1.51 -2.89
CA ASN A 60 -4.06 2.27 -3.29
C ASN A 60 -2.82 1.88 -2.47
N CYS A 61 -2.67 0.61 -2.11
CA CYS A 61 -1.56 0.17 -1.29
C CYS A 61 -0.55 -0.64 -2.11
N ILE A 62 0.68 -0.76 -1.59
CA ILE A 62 1.71 -1.65 -2.11
C ILE A 62 2.12 -2.59 -0.98
N PHE A 63 1.78 -3.88 -1.08
CA PHE A 63 2.27 -4.93 -0.18
C PHE A 63 3.18 -5.86 -0.97
N TRP A 64 4.48 -5.83 -0.69
CA TRP A 64 5.47 -6.49 -1.53
C TRP A 64 6.69 -7.01 -0.75
N ASN A 65 7.10 -8.24 -1.01
CA ASN A 65 8.22 -8.91 -0.34
C ASN A 65 8.05 -9.04 1.18
N ASP A 66 6.82 -9.12 1.70
CA ASP A 66 6.59 -9.45 3.09
C ASP A 66 6.50 -10.98 3.31
N VAL A 67 7.14 -11.48 4.37
CA VAL A 67 7.28 -12.92 4.64
C VAL A 67 6.49 -13.30 5.90
N PRO A 68 5.70 -14.39 5.89
CA PRO A 68 5.60 -15.41 4.82
C PRO A 68 4.63 -15.08 3.68
N ALA A 69 3.80 -14.05 3.83
CA ALA A 69 2.83 -13.66 2.81
C ALA A 69 2.40 -12.21 3.01
N GLU A 70 2.05 -11.52 1.93
CA GLU A 70 1.53 -10.15 1.99
C GLU A 70 0.25 -10.08 2.84
N ILE A 71 -0.73 -10.92 2.53
CA ILE A 71 -2.02 -10.96 3.23
C ILE A 71 -2.28 -12.39 3.71
N SER A 72 -2.50 -12.55 5.01
CA SER A 72 -2.88 -13.83 5.62
C SER A 72 -4.26 -13.74 6.25
N ILE A 73 -5.19 -14.58 5.77
CA ILE A 73 -6.56 -14.63 6.27
C ILE A 73 -6.75 -15.92 7.07
N ILE A 74 -6.78 -15.80 8.39
CA ILE A 74 -7.17 -16.87 9.30
C ILE A 74 -8.70 -16.92 9.38
N ARG A 75 -9.33 -15.76 9.62
CA ARG A 75 -10.79 -15.58 9.65
C ARG A 75 -11.19 -14.18 9.19
N GLY A 76 -12.35 -14.08 8.51
CA GLY A 76 -12.92 -12.83 8.04
C GLY A 76 -12.79 -12.64 6.53
N SER A 77 -12.87 -11.39 6.08
CA SER A 77 -12.76 -11.03 4.67
C SER A 77 -12.02 -9.71 4.48
N ILE A 78 -11.41 -9.56 3.30
CA ILE A 78 -10.77 -8.32 2.87
C ILE A 78 -11.23 -7.99 1.45
N VAL A 79 -11.50 -6.71 1.21
CA VAL A 79 -11.68 -6.17 -0.14
C VAL A 79 -10.43 -5.39 -0.49
N VAL A 80 -9.80 -5.72 -1.61
CA VAL A 80 -8.61 -5.03 -2.10
C VAL A 80 -8.95 -4.42 -3.46
N SER A 81 -8.60 -3.16 -3.67
CA SER A 81 -8.74 -2.49 -4.97
C SER A 81 -7.59 -1.54 -5.23
N HIS A 82 -7.27 -1.33 -6.50
CA HIS A 82 -6.22 -0.41 -6.97
C HIS A 82 -4.91 -0.55 -6.20
N SER A 83 -4.52 -1.77 -5.85
CA SER A 83 -3.35 -2.05 -5.02
C SER A 83 -2.42 -3.02 -5.72
N ASP A 84 -1.13 -2.89 -5.44
CA ASP A 84 -0.11 -3.83 -5.86
C ASP A 84 0.18 -4.80 -4.72
N VAL A 85 -0.08 -6.09 -4.95
CA VAL A 85 0.03 -7.13 -3.92
C VAL A 85 0.80 -8.30 -4.50
N GLY A 86 1.98 -8.55 -3.94
CA GLY A 86 2.84 -9.67 -4.32
C GLY A 86 2.14 -11.02 -4.23
N GLY A 87 2.19 -11.79 -5.33
CA GLY A 87 1.48 -13.08 -5.47
C GLY A 87 0.02 -12.94 -5.90
N GLY A 88 -0.43 -11.70 -6.13
CA GLY A 88 -1.70 -11.36 -6.74
C GLY A 88 -2.89 -11.40 -5.78
N TRP A 89 -3.83 -10.46 -5.98
CA TRP A 89 -5.06 -10.43 -5.20
C TRP A 89 -6.27 -10.00 -6.04
N PRO A 90 -7.43 -10.70 -5.93
CA PRO A 90 -8.62 -10.35 -6.69
C PRO A 90 -9.15 -8.97 -6.29
N GLY A 91 -9.57 -8.19 -7.29
CA GLY A 91 -10.16 -6.88 -7.10
C GLY A 91 -9.98 -5.97 -8.31
N GLU A 92 -10.78 -4.91 -8.36
CA GLU A 92 -10.68 -3.93 -9.43
C GLU A 92 -9.35 -3.18 -9.35
N GLY A 93 -8.65 -3.08 -10.48
CA GLY A 93 -7.42 -2.30 -10.60
C GLY A 93 -6.22 -2.84 -9.81
N ASN A 94 -6.32 -4.03 -9.21
CA ASN A 94 -5.17 -4.65 -8.56
C ASN A 94 -4.15 -5.14 -9.59
N ILE A 95 -2.89 -5.07 -9.20
CA ILE A 95 -1.75 -5.55 -9.97
C ILE A 95 -0.85 -6.43 -9.09
N ASP A 96 0.04 -7.17 -9.74
CA ASP A 96 1.06 -8.03 -9.13
C ASP A 96 2.33 -7.84 -9.94
N THR A 97 3.02 -6.73 -9.70
CA THR A 97 4.20 -6.33 -10.46
C THR A 97 5.25 -5.80 -9.52
N ASP A 98 6.54 -5.99 -9.81
CA ASP A 98 7.59 -5.40 -8.97
C ASP A 98 7.42 -3.87 -8.89
N PRO A 99 7.20 -3.29 -7.69
CA PRO A 99 7.04 -1.85 -7.53
C PRO A 99 8.28 -1.06 -7.95
N GLY A 100 9.44 -1.71 -8.08
CA GLY A 100 10.68 -1.08 -8.51
C GLY A 100 11.12 0.03 -7.56
N PHE A 101 10.99 -0.20 -6.25
CA PHE A 101 11.21 0.81 -5.21
C PHE A 101 12.51 1.60 -5.39
N PHE A 102 12.39 2.91 -5.24
CA PHE A 102 13.45 3.89 -5.42
C PHE A 102 13.46 4.88 -4.24
N THR A 103 14.60 5.54 -4.00
CA THR A 103 14.69 6.63 -3.01
C THR A 103 14.66 7.98 -3.70
N LEU A 104 13.54 8.69 -3.61
CA LEU A 104 13.35 10.01 -4.19
C LEU A 104 13.56 11.09 -3.12
N ALA A 105 14.53 11.98 -3.30
CA ALA A 105 14.80 13.09 -2.37
C ALA A 105 14.97 12.68 -0.89
N GLY A 106 15.49 11.46 -0.64
CA GLY A 106 15.66 10.92 0.71
C GLY A 106 14.44 10.18 1.27
N PHE A 107 13.35 10.09 0.51
CA PHE A 107 12.17 9.31 0.83
C PHE A 107 12.27 7.92 0.19
N PRO A 108 12.40 6.86 1.00
CA PRO A 108 12.61 5.51 0.49
C PRO A 108 11.28 4.85 0.08
N GLU A 109 11.37 3.73 -0.65
CA GLU A 109 10.19 2.99 -1.13
C GLU A 109 9.19 3.81 -1.96
N TYR A 110 9.68 4.81 -2.69
CA TYR A 110 8.91 5.48 -3.73
C TYR A 110 8.79 4.55 -4.95
N PRO A 111 7.65 4.46 -5.65
CA PRO A 111 7.56 3.71 -6.91
C PRO A 111 8.63 4.15 -7.92
N GLY A 112 9.35 3.24 -8.56
CA GLY A 112 10.38 3.62 -9.55
C GLY A 112 9.81 4.27 -10.81
N LEU A 113 10.64 4.97 -11.60
CA LEU A 113 10.26 5.69 -12.84
C LEU A 113 9.48 4.87 -13.91
N SER A 114 9.50 3.54 -13.82
CA SER A 114 8.78 2.65 -14.74
C SER A 114 7.82 1.72 -14.01
N SER A 115 7.55 2.03 -12.74
CA SER A 115 6.66 1.27 -11.90
C SER A 115 5.22 1.43 -12.38
N PRO A 116 4.49 0.32 -12.60
CA PRO A 116 3.05 0.38 -12.86
C PRO A 116 2.23 0.94 -11.68
N CYS A 117 2.87 1.12 -10.52
CA CYS A 117 2.27 1.79 -9.37
C CYS A 117 2.16 3.31 -9.54
N ILE A 118 2.95 3.91 -10.44
CA ILE A 118 2.80 5.32 -10.82
C ILE A 118 1.48 5.47 -11.60
N ASP A 119 0.65 6.43 -11.22
CA ASP A 119 -0.70 6.65 -11.76
C ASP A 119 -1.59 5.37 -11.71
N GLY A 120 -1.24 4.42 -10.83
CA GLY A 120 -1.86 3.09 -10.77
C GLY A 120 -3.07 3.03 -9.82
N GLY A 121 -3.16 3.94 -8.86
CA GLY A 121 -4.16 3.98 -7.80
C GLY A 121 -5.59 4.25 -8.28
N ASP A 122 -6.55 4.38 -7.38
CA ASP A 122 -7.95 4.68 -7.68
C ASP A 122 -8.06 5.92 -8.61
N PRO A 123 -8.68 5.81 -9.80
CA PRO A 123 -8.78 6.90 -10.77
C PRO A 123 -9.64 8.07 -10.30
N LEU A 124 -10.38 7.92 -9.19
CA LEU A 124 -11.15 8.99 -8.56
C LEU A 124 -10.33 9.80 -7.53
N ILE A 125 -9.06 9.43 -7.32
CA ILE A 125 -8.16 10.09 -6.39
C ILE A 125 -7.00 10.67 -7.17
N SER A 126 -6.76 11.97 -7.00
CA SER A 126 -5.60 12.65 -7.56
C SER A 126 -4.46 12.74 -6.55
N ASP A 127 -3.24 12.81 -7.06
CA ASP A 127 -2.07 13.21 -6.29
C ASP A 127 -2.16 14.69 -5.88
N GLY A 128 -1.57 15.03 -4.73
CA GLY A 128 -1.51 16.40 -4.24
C GLY A 128 -0.49 17.26 -4.97
N ILE A 129 0.58 16.65 -5.49
CA ILE A 129 1.62 17.23 -6.32
C ILE A 129 1.96 16.20 -7.41
N TRP A 130 2.05 16.65 -8.66
CA TRP A 130 2.37 15.87 -9.85
C TRP A 130 2.99 16.78 -10.91
N ASP A 131 3.19 16.35 -12.16
CA ASP A 131 3.89 17.08 -13.23
C ASP A 131 3.45 18.55 -13.46
N SER A 132 2.24 18.95 -13.05
CA SER A 132 1.79 20.36 -13.17
C SER A 132 2.27 21.31 -12.09
N ASP A 133 2.83 20.80 -10.99
CA ASP A 133 3.29 21.60 -9.87
C ASP A 133 4.82 21.78 -9.94
N SER A 134 5.27 23.03 -9.83
CA SER A 134 6.69 23.40 -9.92
C SER A 134 7.61 22.75 -8.88
N ARG A 135 7.05 22.18 -7.81
CA ARG A 135 7.81 21.42 -6.81
C ARG A 135 8.15 20.03 -7.33
N TRP A 136 7.32 19.46 -8.20
CA TRP A 136 7.54 18.13 -8.77
C TRP A 136 8.76 18.14 -9.71
N PRO A 137 9.66 17.15 -9.62
CA PRO A 137 10.83 17.10 -10.50
C PRO A 137 10.45 16.76 -11.94
N ASP A 138 10.74 17.66 -12.89
CA ASP A 138 10.47 17.51 -14.34
C ASP A 138 11.00 16.19 -14.98
N TRP A 139 12.00 15.57 -14.38
CA TRP A 139 12.63 14.35 -14.88
C TRP A 139 11.93 13.07 -14.41
N PHE A 140 10.96 13.18 -13.49
CA PHE A 140 10.20 12.06 -12.95
C PHE A 140 8.74 12.19 -13.40
N PRO A 141 8.31 11.48 -14.45
CA PRO A 141 6.93 11.56 -14.91
C PRO A 141 5.95 11.05 -13.85
N ASN A 142 4.98 11.88 -13.49
CA ASN A 142 3.85 11.52 -12.63
C ASN A 142 2.60 12.31 -13.04
N GLY A 143 1.57 11.60 -13.48
CA GLY A 143 0.30 12.19 -13.86
C GLY A 143 -0.54 12.63 -12.66
N GLU A 144 -1.74 13.13 -12.97
CA GLU A 144 -2.67 13.58 -11.92
C GLU A 144 -3.20 12.41 -11.07
N ARG A 145 -3.27 11.19 -11.62
CA ARG A 145 -3.94 10.07 -10.96
C ARG A 145 -3.07 9.58 -9.81
N SER A 146 -3.71 9.20 -8.71
CA SER A 146 -2.96 8.82 -7.53
C SER A 146 -2.01 7.65 -7.76
N ASP A 147 -0.79 7.77 -7.25
CA ASP A 147 0.13 6.65 -7.13
C ASP A 147 -0.39 5.63 -6.10
N MET A 148 0.00 4.37 -6.27
CA MET A 148 -0.14 3.37 -5.20
C MET A 148 0.95 3.57 -4.14
N GLY A 149 0.63 3.23 -2.89
CA GLY A 149 1.58 3.19 -1.77
C GLY A 149 1.60 4.44 -0.89
N ALA A 150 2.52 4.45 0.07
CA ALA A 150 2.68 5.46 1.12
C ALA A 150 2.80 6.90 0.58
N TRP A 151 3.41 7.00 -0.60
CA TRP A 151 3.80 8.25 -1.23
C TRP A 151 2.78 8.77 -2.25
N GLY A 152 1.68 8.06 -2.48
CA GLY A 152 0.63 8.49 -3.40
C GLY A 152 -0.55 9.20 -2.75
N GLY A 153 -1.44 9.66 -3.62
CA GLY A 153 -2.67 10.37 -3.28
C GLY A 153 -2.46 11.81 -2.80
N PRO A 154 -3.51 12.46 -2.29
CA PRO A 154 -3.47 13.86 -1.88
C PRO A 154 -2.43 14.13 -0.78
N GLY A 155 -2.07 13.11 0.00
CA GLY A 155 -1.06 13.20 1.05
C GLY A 155 0.36 13.38 0.52
N ASN A 156 0.61 13.13 -0.77
CA ASN A 156 1.96 13.19 -1.34
C ASN A 156 2.59 14.60 -1.29
N LEU A 157 1.77 15.62 -1.10
CA LEU A 157 2.20 17.01 -1.00
C LEU A 157 3.11 17.32 0.19
N ARG A 158 3.18 16.41 1.16
CA ARG A 158 3.98 16.58 2.37
C ARG A 158 5.45 16.21 2.18
N TRP A 159 5.78 15.59 1.05
CA TRP A 159 7.10 15.00 0.83
C TRP A 159 8.00 15.89 -0.02
N ILE A 160 7.43 16.76 -0.85
CA ILE A 160 8.23 17.66 -1.68
C ILE A 160 8.37 19.01 -0.96
N PRO A 161 9.61 19.46 -0.67
CA PRO A 161 9.87 20.70 0.08
C PRO A 161 9.38 21.97 -0.64
#